data_AF-A0A0C2FC10-F1
#
_entry.id   AF-A0A0C2FC10-F1
#
_cell.length_a   1.000
_cell.length_b   1.000
_cell.length_c   1.000
_cell.angle_alpha   90.00
_cell.angle_beta   90.00
_cell.angle_gamma   90.00
#
_symmetry.space_group_name_H-M   'P 1'
#
loop_
_entity.id
_entity.type
_entity.pdbx_description
1 polymer ?
#
loop_
_entity_poly.entity_id
_entity_poly.type
_entity_poly.pdbx_seq_one_letter_code
_entity_poly.pdbx_strand_id
1 'polypeptide(L)' 'MSLPTPIYKLNAAQQQSVYEPAEDTFLLLDAIEKDIQKLRDISPEIVLEIGCGSGVVSTFVNQVCSSHYFRV' A
#
# COMPACT_ATOMS: atom_id res chain seq x y z
N MET A 1 -17.87 1.27 1.15
CA MET A 1 -17.38 -0.02 1.70
C MET A 1 -15.95 0.23 2.13
N SER A 2 -15.59 -0.05 3.39
CA SER A 2 -14.21 0.09 3.84
C SER A 2 -13.39 -1.09 3.30
N LEU A 3 -12.18 -0.80 2.81
CA LEU A 3 -11.27 -1.82 2.31
C LEU A 3 -10.41 -2.35 3.45
N PRO A 4 -10.25 -3.67 3.57
CA PRO A 4 -9.43 -4.24 4.62
C PRO A 4 -7.95 -3.92 4.38
N THR A 5 -7.23 -3.63 5.45
CA THR A 5 -5.77 -3.59 5.43
C THR A 5 -5.21 -4.92 4.89
N PRO A 6 -4.27 -4.89 3.93
CA PRO A 6 -3.63 -6.09 3.41
C PRO A 6 -2.94 -6.89 4.52
N ILE A 7 -3.05 -8.21 4.43
CA ILE A 7 -2.35 -9.12 5.33
C ILE A 7 -0.85 -9.02 5.06
N TYR A 8 -0.07 -8.78 6.11
CA TYR A 8 1.39 -8.82 6.06
C TYR A 8 1.93 -9.79 7.11
N LYS A 9 3.10 -10.35 6.83
CA LYS A 9 3.85 -11.17 7.78
C LYS A 9 5.33 -11.07 7.48
N LEU A 10 6.08 -10.54 8.44
CA LEU A 10 7.54 -10.54 8.40
C LEU A 10 8.06 -11.78 9.13
N ASN A 11 9.06 -12.44 8.57
CA ASN A 11 9.81 -13.46 9.29
C ASN A 11 10.89 -12.82 10.18
N ALA A 12 11.52 -13.60 11.06
CA ALA A 12 12.50 -13.10 12.04
C ALA A 12 13.68 -12.34 11.40
N ALA A 13 14.13 -12.76 10.21
CA ALA A 13 15.21 -12.08 9.50
C ALA A 13 14.73 -10.73 8.90
N GLN A 14 13.49 -10.69 8.41
CA GLN A 14 12.89 -9.48 7.86
C GLN A 14 12.59 -8.44 8.93
N GLN A 15 12.18 -8.84 10.13
CA GLN A 15 11.87 -7.90 11.23
C GLN A 15 13.05 -6.99 11.63
N GLN A 16 14.29 -7.37 11.31
CA GLN A 16 15.47 -6.55 11.60
C GLN A 16 15.76 -5.47 10.55
N SER A 17 15.21 -5.60 9.34
CA SER A 17 15.60 -4.79 8.17
C SER A 17 14.42 -4.25 7.37
N VAL A 18 13.20 -4.74 7.61
CA VAL A 18 11.97 -4.33 6.95
C VAL A 18 11.09 -3.62 7.97
N TYR A 19 10.62 -2.44 7.61
CA TYR A 19 9.69 -1.67 8.44
C TYR A 19 8.35 -2.39 8.60
N GLU A 20 7.96 -2.62 9.85
CA GLU A 20 6.66 -3.19 10.21
C GLU A 20 5.58 -2.09 10.17
N PRO A 21 4.42 -2.31 9.54
CA PRO A 21 3.31 -1.37 9.54
C PRO A 21 2.92 -0.90 10.93
N ALA A 22 2.92 0.41 11.13
CA ALA A 22 2.53 1.07 12.38
C ALA A 22 1.47 2.16 12.12
N GLU A 23 1.20 3.02 13.10
CA GLU A 23 0.15 4.06 13.03
C GLU A 23 0.29 5.00 11.83
N ASP A 24 1.52 5.34 11.46
CA ASP A 24 1.81 6.17 10.29
C ASP A 24 1.43 5.49 8.97
N THR A 25 1.65 4.19 8.87
CA THR A 25 1.26 3.37 7.72
C THR A 25 -0.26 3.34 7.62
N PHE A 26 -0.98 3.10 8.72
CA PHE A 26 -2.45 3.07 8.72
C PHE A 26 -3.05 4.44 8.41
N LEU A 27 -2.45 5.53 8.92
CA LEU A 27 -2.88 6.88 8.57
C LEU A 27 -2.75 7.16 7.06
N LEU A 28 -1.69 6.65 6.43
CA LEU A 28 -1.52 6.76 4.97
C LEU A 28 -2.57 5.92 4.21
N LEU A 29 -2.89 4.70 4.67
CA LEU A 29 -3.95 3.89 4.07
C LEU A 29 -5.31 4.60 4.15
N ASP A 30 -5.65 5.19 5.30
CA ASP A 30 -6.89 5.96 5.47
C ASP A 30 -6.95 7.17 4.52
N ALA A 31 -5.83 7.85 4.31
CA ALA A 31 -5.75 8.97 3.38
C ALA A 31 -5.99 8.50 1.93
N ILE A 32 -5.36 7.39 1.53
CA ILE A 32 -5.56 6.78 0.21
C ILE A 32 -7.01 6.32 0.03
N GLU A 33 -7.60 5.70 1.06
CA GLU A 33 -9.00 5.25 1.04
C GLU A 33 -9.97 6.43 0.82
N LYS A 34 -9.70 7.59 1.44
CA LYS A 34 -10.52 8.80 1.25
C LYS A 34 -10.48 9.32 -0.20
N ASP A 35 -9.36 9.16 -0.89
CA ASP A 35 -9.17 9.62 -2.27
C ASP A 35 -9.34 8.51 -3.32
N ILE A 36 -9.92 7.36 -2.93
CA ILE A 36 -10.05 6.17 -3.76
C ILE A 36 -10.73 6.40 -5.11
N GLN A 37 -11.78 7.22 -5.14
CA GLN A 37 -12.51 7.49 -6.38
C GLN A 37 -11.66 8.31 -7.35
N LYS A 38 -10.91 9.30 -6.84
CA LYS A 38 -9.99 10.07 -7.67
C LYS A 38 -8.92 9.18 -8.29
N LEU A 39 -8.38 8.23 -7.53
CA LEU A 39 -7.39 7.26 -8.03
C LEU A 39 -7.97 6.38 -9.13
N ARG A 40 -9.23 5.93 -8.98
CA ARG A 40 -9.92 5.14 -10.02
C ARG A 40 -10.22 5.97 -11.26
N ASP A 41 -10.65 7.22 -11.09
CA ASP A 41 -10.95 8.13 -12.19
C ASP A 41 -9.69 8.48 -13.01
N ILE A 42 -8.54 8.63 -12.33
CA ILE A 42 -7.24 8.85 -12.98
C ILE A 42 -6.77 7.61 -13.74
N SER A 43 -7.16 6.41 -13.30
CA SER A 43 -6.79 5.12 -13.90
C SER A 43 -5.27 5.02 -14.19
N PRO A 44 -4.40 5.16 -13.17
CA PRO A 44 -2.97 5.23 -13.38
C PRO A 44 -2.45 3.94 -14.03
N GLU A 45 -1.66 4.05 -15.10
CA GLU A 45 -1.04 2.86 -15.70
C GLU A 45 0.11 2.32 -14.83
N ILE A 46 0.81 3.22 -14.15
CA ILE A 46 1.98 2.94 -13.32
C ILE A 46 1.80 3.62 -11.96
N VAL A 47 2.06 2.86 -10.89
CA VAL A 47 2.19 3.37 -9.52
C VAL A 47 3.58 3.02 -8.99
N LEU A 48 4.22 3.99 -8.35
CA LEU A 48 5.55 3.85 -7.75
C LEU A 48 5.50 4.25 -6.27
N GLU A 49 5.87 3.32 -5.39
CA GLU A 49 6.12 3.58 -3.97
C GLU A 49 7.63 3.55 -3.70
N ILE A 50 8.17 4.62 -3.13
CA ILE A 50 9.58 4.71 -2.73
C ILE A 50 9.69 4.30 -1.27
N GLY A 51 10.58 3.34 -0.96
CA GLY A 51 10.80 2.90 0.41
C GLY A 51 9.64 2.08 0.95
N CYS A 52 9.19 1.06 0.19
CA CYS A 52 7.94 0.37 0.46
C CYS A 52 7.88 -0.43 1.77
N GLY A 53 9.00 -0.64 2.47
CA GLY A 53 9.05 -1.42 3.71
C GLY A 53 8.39 -2.79 3.54
N SER A 54 7.41 -3.10 4.37
CA SER A 54 6.57 -4.31 4.26
C SER A 54 5.76 -4.42 2.95
N GLY A 55 5.51 -3.30 2.28
CA GLY A 55 4.74 -3.21 1.05
C GLY A 55 3.23 -3.25 1.20
N VAL A 56 2.73 -3.03 2.42
CA VAL A 56 1.29 -2.98 2.69
C VAL A 56 0.61 -1.87 1.89
N VAL A 57 1.25 -0.71 1.77
CA VAL A 57 0.70 0.44 1.01
C VAL A 57 0.60 0.11 -0.48
N SER A 58 1.69 -0.35 -1.11
CA SER A 58 1.66 -0.86 -2.49
C SER A 58 0.54 -1.86 -2.73
N THR A 59 0.41 -2.83 -1.83
CA THR A 59 -0.60 -3.89 -1.96
C THR A 59 -2.02 -3.34 -1.86
N PHE A 60 -2.26 -2.40 -0.95
CA PHE A 60 -3.55 -1.74 -0.80
C PHE A 60 -3.93 -0.94 -2.06
N VAL A 61 -3.00 -0.13 -2.59
CA VAL A 61 -3.24 0.64 -3.81
C VAL A 61 -3.52 -0.29 -5.01
N ASN A 62 -2.84 -1.43 -5.10
CA ASN A 62 -3.08 -2.42 -6.14
C ASN A 62 -4.43 -3.15 -6.03
N GLN A 63 -5.01 -3.27 -4.82
CA GLN A 63 -6.38 -3.79 -4.67
C GLN A 63 -7.43 -2.78 -5.14
N VAL A 64 -7.06 -1.50 -5.11
CA VAL A 64 -7.94 -0.38 -5.47
C VAL A 64 -7.90 -0.06 -6.95
N CYS A 65 -6.71 -0.12 -7.54
CA CYS A 65 -6.42 0.25 -8.92
C CYS A 65 -6.18 -1.01 -9.75
N SER A 66 -6.81 -1.14 -10.92
CA SER A 66 -6.55 -2.22 -11.88
C SER A 66 -5.26 -1.98 -12.67
N SER A 67 -4.16 -1.67 -11.99
CA SER A 67 -2.92 -1.13 -12.57
C SER A 67 -1.76 -2.10 -12.47
N HIS A 68 -0.75 -1.95 -13.34
CA HIS A 68 0.50 -2.72 -13.24
C HIS A 68 1.42 -2.05 -12.22
N TYR A 69 1.82 -2.80 -11.18
CA TYR A 69 2.60 -2.24 -10.07
C TYR A 69 4.10 -2.49 -10.22
N PHE A 70 4.93 -1.47 -10.00
CA PHE A 70 6.39 -1.57 -9.97
C PHE A 70 6.91 -1.17 -8.59
N ARG A 71 7.74 -2.00 -7.97
CA ARG A 71 8.31 -1.80 -6.62
C ARG A 71 9.80 -1.57 -6.77
N VAL A 72 10.35 -0.54 -6.13
CA VAL A 72 11.78 -0.12 -6.21
C VAL A 72 12.42 -0.16 -4.84
#